data_AF-A0A8B6E3A5-F1
#
_entry.id   AF-A0A8B6E3A5-F1
#
_cell.length_a   1.000
_cell.length_b   1.000
_cell.length_c   1.000
_cell.angle_alpha   90.00
_cell.angle_beta   90.00
_cell.angle_gamma   90.00
#
_symmetry.space_group_name_H-M   'P 1'
#
loop_
_entity.id
_entity.type
_entity.pdbx_description
1 polymer ?
#
loop_
_entity_poly.entity_id
_entity_poly.type
_entity_poly.pdbx_seq_one_letter_code
_entity_poly.pdbx_strand_id
1 'polypeptide(L)'
;MPGCVKNLEEGPKKNFLPQQIIARKKTKEALRKEIAFLKKSFGRPRMKFSMVFESYKLRWEQYKEFDPFMDASATQPSNPWMSDETMLWEINSPDVHIPTDSRMKKWAISFYELINDPRGQCEFDEYLQKEYSHENLHFWCAVENYKCCPRSRQKEEMNSIYK
;
A
#
# COMPACT_ATOMS: atom_id res chain seq x y z
N MET A 1 -36.69 -24.99 -0.43
CA MET A 1 -36.28 -26.27 -1.07
C MET A 1 -34.76 -26.35 -1.06
N PRO A 2 -34.15 -27.55 -1.10
CA PRO A 2 -32.72 -27.67 -1.40
C PRO A 2 -32.38 -26.86 -2.65
N GLY A 3 -31.33 -26.03 -2.61
CA GLY A 3 -30.95 -25.13 -3.71
C GLY A 3 -31.66 -23.77 -3.74
N CYS A 4 -32.66 -23.51 -2.89
CA CYS A 4 -33.16 -22.15 -2.70
C CYS A 4 -32.22 -21.38 -1.76
N VAL A 5 -31.75 -20.20 -2.19
CA VAL A 5 -31.02 -19.27 -1.32
C VAL A 5 -31.89 -18.94 -0.11
N LYS A 6 -31.38 -19.24 1.07
CA LYS A 6 -32.03 -18.82 2.31
C LYS A 6 -31.67 -17.35 2.52
N ASN A 7 -32.67 -16.48 2.46
CA ASN A 7 -32.50 -15.04 2.73
C ASN A 7 -32.06 -14.74 4.18
N LEU A 8 -32.07 -15.74 5.06
CA LEU A 8 -31.60 -15.71 6.45
C LEU A 8 -30.55 -16.80 6.71
N GLU A 9 -29.61 -17.00 5.81
CA GLU A 9 -28.40 -17.75 6.17
C GLU A 9 -27.58 -16.92 7.16
N GLU A 10 -27.78 -17.20 8.45
CA GLU A 10 -26.94 -16.64 9.51
C GLU A 10 -25.51 -17.16 9.30
N GLY A 11 -24.61 -16.26 8.92
CA GLY A 11 -23.17 -16.52 8.90
C GLY A 11 -22.63 -16.89 10.29
N PRO A 12 -21.31 -17.06 10.44
CA PRO A 12 -20.70 -17.45 11.71
C PRO A 12 -21.22 -16.57 12.87
N LYS A 13 -21.78 -17.22 13.90
CA LYS A 13 -22.36 -16.49 15.04
C LYS A 13 -21.30 -15.60 15.67
N LYS A 14 -21.66 -14.33 15.91
CA LYS A 14 -20.79 -13.41 16.65
C LYS A 14 -20.74 -13.86 18.10
N ASN A 15 -19.53 -14.01 18.65
CA ASN A 15 -19.31 -14.35 20.06
C ASN A 15 -19.82 -13.29 21.05
N PHE A 16 -20.30 -12.15 20.58
CA PHE A 16 -20.74 -11.03 21.41
C PHE A 16 -21.96 -10.34 20.79
N LEU A 17 -22.98 -10.09 21.61
CA LEU A 17 -24.19 -9.37 21.20
C LEU A 17 -24.05 -7.87 21.54
N PRO A 18 -24.44 -6.93 20.65
CA PRO A 18 -24.36 -5.49 20.92
C PRO A 18 -25.08 -5.06 22.22
N GLN A 19 -26.19 -5.73 22.55
CA GLN A 19 -26.94 -5.51 23.80
C GLN A 19 -26.10 -5.81 25.05
N GLN A 20 -25.18 -6.78 24.99
CA GLN A 20 -24.27 -7.11 26.10
C GLN A 20 -23.17 -6.05 26.30
N ILE A 21 -22.87 -5.23 25.28
CA ILE A 21 -21.91 -4.13 25.39
C ILE A 21 -22.53 -2.95 26.14
N ILE A 22 -23.80 -2.64 25.85
CA ILE A 22 -24.53 -1.51 26.46
C ILE A 22 -24.78 -1.76 27.96
N ALA A 23 -25.02 -3.02 28.35
CA ALA A 23 -25.25 -3.40 29.74
C ALA A 23 -23.98 -3.48 30.61
N ARG A 24 -22.77 -3.40 30.02
CA ARG A 24 -21.51 -3.51 30.78
C ARG A 24 -21.19 -2.20 31.49
N LYS A 25 -21.15 -2.24 32.82
CA LYS A 25 -20.61 -1.14 33.64
C LYS A 25 -19.13 -0.92 33.32
N LYS A 26 -18.72 0.34 33.11
CA LYS A 26 -17.31 0.69 32.89
C LYS A 26 -16.50 0.35 34.15
N THR A 27 -15.56 -0.59 34.02
CA THR A 27 -14.63 -0.92 35.10
C THR A 27 -13.56 0.16 35.26
N LYS A 28 -12.89 0.19 36.41
CA LYS A 28 -11.75 1.11 36.67
C LYS A 28 -10.64 0.92 35.65
N GLU A 29 -10.38 -0.32 35.25
CA GLU A 29 -9.39 -0.70 34.24
C GLU A 29 -9.77 -0.18 32.86
N ALA A 30 -11.06 -0.26 32.50
CA ALA A 30 -11.56 0.28 31.24
C ALA A 30 -11.39 1.81 31.20
N LEU A 31 -11.72 2.51 32.28
CA LEU A 31 -11.53 3.96 32.39
C LEU A 31 -10.06 4.36 32.30
N ARG A 32 -9.16 3.61 32.95
CA ARG A 32 -7.71 3.82 32.85
C ARG A 32 -7.20 3.67 31.40
N LYS A 33 -7.69 2.67 30.68
CA LYS A 33 -7.38 2.48 29.25
C LYS A 33 -7.93 3.62 28.39
N GLU A 34 -9.15 4.07 28.66
CA GLU A 34 -9.77 5.21 27.96
C GLU A 34 -8.97 6.50 28.17
N ILE A 35 -8.55 6.80 29.40
CA ILE A 35 -7.68 7.94 29.70
C ILE A 35 -6.34 7.83 28.96
N ALA A 36 -5.71 6.66 28.97
CA ALA A 36 -4.45 6.44 28.25
C ALA A 36 -4.63 6.64 26.73
N PHE A 37 -5.72 6.16 26.16
CA PHE A 37 -6.08 6.36 24.75
C PHE A 37 -6.30 7.83 24.41
N LEU A 38 -7.05 8.57 25.23
CA LEU A 38 -7.34 9.99 25.02
C LEU A 38 -6.06 10.83 25.13
N LYS A 39 -5.22 10.57 26.14
CA LYS A 39 -3.91 11.22 26.28
C LYS A 39 -3.03 10.99 25.05
N LYS A 40 -2.97 9.74 24.56
CA LYS A 40 -2.25 9.41 23.32
C LYS A 40 -2.86 10.09 22.09
N SER A 41 -4.17 10.30 22.06
CA SER A 41 -4.87 10.92 20.93
C SER A 41 -4.67 12.44 20.89
N PHE A 42 -4.55 13.09 22.05
CA PHE A 42 -4.31 14.53 22.16
C PHE A 42 -2.94 14.93 21.59
N GLY A 43 -1.92 14.08 21.75
CA GLY A 43 -0.57 14.33 21.23
C GLY A 43 -0.41 14.11 19.73
N ARG A 44 -1.46 13.71 18.99
CA ARG A 44 -1.36 13.47 17.54
C ARG A 44 -1.56 14.76 16.77
N PRO A 45 -0.65 15.14 15.84
CA PRO A 45 -0.89 16.29 14.98
C PRO A 45 -2.13 16.05 14.11
N ARG A 46 -2.91 17.12 13.88
CA ARG A 46 -4.12 17.10 13.05
C ARG A 46 -3.96 18.09 11.91
N MET A 47 -4.29 17.65 10.70
CA MET A 47 -4.40 18.54 9.55
C MET A 47 -5.81 19.14 9.47
N LYS A 48 -5.92 20.33 8.89
CA LYS A 48 -7.23 20.92 8.58
C LYS A 48 -7.92 20.07 7.52
N PHE A 49 -9.24 19.91 7.66
CA PHE A 49 -10.03 19.12 6.72
C PHE A 49 -9.86 19.58 5.26
N SER A 50 -9.83 20.91 5.04
CA SER A 50 -9.61 21.47 3.69
C SER A 50 -8.29 21.01 3.06
N MET A 51 -7.19 20.99 3.81
CA MET A 51 -5.89 20.52 3.30
C MET A 51 -5.91 19.03 2.97
N VAL A 52 -6.56 18.23 3.82
CA VAL A 52 -6.71 16.79 3.58
C VAL A 52 -7.55 16.53 2.33
N PHE A 53 -8.65 17.26 2.17
CA PHE A 53 -9.52 17.14 1.02
C PHE A 53 -8.81 17.51 -0.29
N GLU A 54 -8.11 18.65 -0.33
CA GLU A 54 -7.32 19.06 -1.50
C GLU A 54 -6.21 18.05 -1.83
N SER A 55 -5.55 17.47 -0.80
CA SER A 55 -4.56 16.41 -1.01
C SER A 55 -5.16 15.16 -1.62
N TYR A 56 -6.35 14.72 -1.19
CA TYR A 56 -7.04 13.58 -1.79
C TYR A 56 -7.49 13.86 -3.22
N LYS A 57 -8.01 15.06 -3.48
CA LYS A 57 -8.40 15.48 -4.83
C LYS A 57 -7.19 15.48 -5.77
N LEU A 58 -6.07 16.09 -5.35
CA LEU A 58 -4.83 16.09 -6.12
C LEU A 58 -4.34 14.67 -6.41
N ARG A 59 -4.35 13.79 -5.40
CA ARG A 59 -3.99 12.37 -5.60
C ARG A 59 -4.93 11.71 -6.61
N TRP A 60 -6.23 11.95 -6.55
CA TRP A 60 -7.13 11.38 -7.55
C TRP A 60 -6.81 11.88 -8.97
N GLU A 61 -6.60 13.18 -9.15
CA GLU A 61 -6.24 13.78 -10.45
C GLU A 61 -4.94 13.19 -11.02
N GLN A 62 -3.94 12.95 -10.17
CA GLN A 62 -2.66 12.37 -10.58
C GLN A 62 -2.75 10.88 -10.96
N TYR A 63 -3.66 10.12 -10.34
CA TYR A 63 -3.70 8.66 -10.49
C TYR A 63 -4.79 8.15 -11.44
N LYS A 64 -5.79 8.96 -11.77
CA LYS A 64 -6.93 8.53 -12.59
C LYS A 64 -6.53 7.97 -13.97
N GLU A 65 -5.45 8.49 -14.57
CA GLU A 65 -4.96 8.03 -15.88
C GLU A 65 -4.31 6.64 -15.84
N PHE A 66 -4.04 6.11 -14.63
CA PHE A 66 -3.48 4.77 -14.41
C PHE A 66 -4.52 3.78 -13.87
N ASP A 67 -5.79 4.20 -13.73
CA ASP A 67 -6.87 3.35 -13.24
C ASP A 67 -7.68 2.78 -14.41
N PRO A 68 -7.63 1.45 -14.65
CA PRO A 68 -8.37 0.78 -15.71
C PRO A 68 -9.89 1.01 -15.74
N PHE A 69 -10.49 1.37 -14.60
CA PHE A 69 -11.92 1.63 -14.51
C PHE A 69 -12.29 3.09 -14.77
N MET A 70 -11.34 4.01 -14.58
CA MET A 70 -11.59 5.46 -14.73
C MET A 70 -11.16 5.97 -16.10
N ASP A 71 -10.08 5.43 -16.65
CA ASP A 71 -9.52 5.86 -17.93
C ASP A 71 -9.13 4.66 -18.79
N ALA A 72 -9.72 4.57 -19.99
CA ALA A 72 -9.42 3.50 -20.93
C ALA A 72 -7.97 3.53 -21.43
N SER A 73 -7.30 4.70 -21.37
CA SER A 73 -5.88 4.84 -21.71
C SER A 73 -4.95 4.11 -20.73
N ALA A 74 -5.41 3.80 -19.51
CA ALA A 74 -4.67 2.97 -18.56
C ALA A 74 -4.49 1.52 -19.04
N THR A 75 -5.29 1.09 -20.02
CA THR A 75 -5.35 -0.29 -20.52
C THR A 75 -4.87 -0.45 -21.96
N GLN A 76 -4.03 0.45 -22.46
CA GLN A 76 -3.48 0.29 -23.81
C GLN A 76 -2.51 -0.92 -23.87
N PRO A 77 -2.60 -1.78 -24.91
CA PRO A 77 -3.41 -1.62 -26.12
C PRO A 77 -4.89 -2.03 -25.96
N SER A 78 -5.19 -2.99 -25.10
CA SER A 78 -6.55 -3.41 -24.76
C SER A 78 -6.61 -3.95 -23.33
N ASN A 79 -7.80 -3.92 -22.71
CA ASN A 79 -8.00 -4.49 -21.38
C ASN A 79 -8.11 -6.03 -21.47
N PRO A 80 -7.17 -6.82 -20.89
CA PRO A 80 -7.14 -8.27 -21.02
C PRO A 80 -8.41 -8.97 -20.55
N TRP A 81 -9.12 -8.38 -19.58
CA TRP A 81 -10.37 -8.93 -19.05
C TRP A 81 -11.58 -8.75 -19.98
N MET A 82 -11.44 -7.92 -21.04
CA MET A 82 -12.50 -7.65 -22.00
C MET A 82 -12.17 -8.17 -23.41
N SER A 83 -10.89 -8.16 -23.80
CA SER A 83 -10.43 -8.52 -25.15
C SER A 83 -9.86 -9.94 -25.27
N ASP A 84 -9.66 -10.64 -24.15
CA ASP A 84 -8.92 -11.92 -24.09
C ASP A 84 -7.46 -11.82 -24.62
N GLU A 85 -6.91 -10.61 -24.77
CA GLU A 85 -5.53 -10.35 -25.19
C GLU A 85 -4.62 -10.07 -23.97
N THR A 86 -3.46 -10.73 -23.89
CA THR A 86 -2.55 -10.64 -22.73
C THR A 86 -1.46 -9.57 -22.83
N MET A 87 -1.41 -8.83 -23.94
CA MET A 87 -0.32 -7.90 -24.27
C MET A 87 -0.06 -6.86 -23.17
N LEU A 88 -1.12 -6.32 -22.54
CA LEU A 88 -0.99 -5.36 -21.45
C LEU A 88 -0.17 -5.91 -20.26
N TRP A 89 -0.32 -7.20 -19.94
CA TRP A 89 0.44 -7.82 -18.84
C TRP A 89 1.89 -8.07 -19.23
N GLU A 90 2.15 -8.43 -20.49
CA GLU A 90 3.50 -8.67 -21.00
C GLU A 90 4.33 -7.38 -20.98
N ILE A 91 3.78 -6.27 -21.47
CA ILE A 91 4.48 -4.97 -21.49
C ILE A 91 4.62 -4.33 -20.09
N ASN A 92 3.78 -4.73 -19.13
CA ASN A 92 3.88 -4.27 -17.74
C ASN A 92 4.55 -5.30 -16.82
N SER A 93 5.14 -6.37 -17.37
CA SER A 93 5.88 -7.36 -16.61
C SER A 93 7.00 -6.69 -15.78
N PRO A 94 7.28 -7.15 -14.55
CA PRO A 94 8.40 -6.67 -13.75
C PRO A 94 9.75 -6.74 -14.49
N ASP A 95 9.93 -7.77 -15.31
CA ASP A 95 11.19 -8.09 -15.99
C ASP A 95 11.36 -7.40 -17.36
N VAL A 96 10.45 -6.50 -17.74
CA VAL A 96 10.54 -5.79 -19.02
C VAL A 96 11.73 -4.84 -19.01
N HIS A 97 12.56 -4.91 -20.06
CA HIS A 97 13.72 -4.02 -20.20
C HIS A 97 13.34 -2.58 -20.53
N ILE A 98 12.31 -2.39 -21.36
CA ILE A 98 11.85 -1.07 -21.80
C ILE A 98 10.49 -0.82 -21.15
N PRO A 99 10.40 0.05 -20.12
CA PRO A 99 9.12 0.38 -19.50
C PRO A 99 8.25 1.20 -20.47
N THR A 100 6.94 1.10 -20.31
CA THR A 100 5.99 1.94 -21.06
C THR A 100 6.06 3.40 -20.59
N ASP A 101 5.66 4.33 -21.45
CA ASP A 101 5.57 5.76 -21.09
C ASP A 101 4.66 6.00 -19.89
N SER A 102 3.55 5.25 -19.80
CA SER A 102 2.64 5.31 -18.66
C SER A 102 3.35 4.88 -17.36
N ARG A 103 4.08 3.77 -17.38
CA ARG A 103 4.86 3.30 -16.24
C ARG A 103 5.90 4.33 -15.77
N MET A 104 6.62 4.95 -16.71
CA MET A 104 7.59 6.02 -16.40
C MET A 104 6.93 7.28 -15.84
N LYS A 105 5.78 7.72 -16.40
CA LYS A 105 5.02 8.85 -15.85
C LYS A 105 4.57 8.60 -14.42
N LYS A 106 4.19 7.36 -14.11
CA LYS A 106 3.79 6.96 -12.76
C LYS A 106 4.93 7.11 -11.75
N TRP A 107 6.16 6.74 -12.13
CA TRP A 107 7.34 6.94 -11.29
C TRP A 107 7.56 8.41 -10.93
N ALA A 108 7.29 9.33 -11.87
CA ALA A 108 7.44 10.77 -11.66
C ALA A 108 6.42 11.36 -10.66
N ILE A 109 5.34 10.63 -10.33
CA ILE A 109 4.34 11.11 -9.36
C ILE A 109 4.93 11.16 -7.95
N SER A 110 5.72 10.16 -7.57
CA SER A 110 6.35 10.13 -6.25
C SER A 110 7.51 9.15 -6.19
N PHE A 111 8.46 9.42 -5.30
CA PHE A 111 9.53 8.47 -4.97
C PHE A 111 9.01 7.07 -4.60
N TYR A 112 7.82 6.99 -3.97
CA TYR A 112 7.21 5.71 -3.62
C TYR A 112 6.80 4.90 -4.86
N GLU A 113 6.27 5.54 -5.91
CA GLU A 113 5.94 4.82 -7.15
C GLU A 113 7.20 4.33 -7.87
N LEU A 114 8.25 5.15 -7.89
CA LEU A 114 9.55 4.76 -8.46
C LEU A 114 10.16 3.56 -7.70
N ILE A 115 10.20 3.63 -6.37
CA ILE A 115 10.91 2.66 -5.55
C ILE A 115 10.18 1.32 -5.43
N ASN A 116 8.86 1.26 -5.61
CA ASN A 116 8.12 -0.01 -5.57
C ASN A 116 8.08 -0.71 -6.93
N ASP A 117 8.58 -0.06 -7.98
CA ASP A 117 8.70 -0.65 -9.30
C ASP A 117 10.10 -1.28 -9.46
N PRO A 118 10.22 -2.60 -9.74
CA PRO A 118 11.53 -3.24 -9.93
C PRO A 118 12.39 -2.60 -11.01
N ARG A 119 11.81 -2.21 -12.15
CA ARG A 119 12.56 -1.50 -13.21
C ARG A 119 12.88 -0.08 -12.77
N GLY A 120 11.97 0.58 -12.05
CA GLY A 120 12.21 1.91 -11.46
C GLY A 120 13.38 1.92 -10.48
N GLN A 121 13.51 0.89 -9.64
CA GLN A 121 14.68 0.71 -8.77
C GLN A 121 15.97 0.57 -9.57
N CYS A 122 15.99 -0.26 -10.63
CA CYS A 122 17.17 -0.42 -11.47
C CYS A 122 17.60 0.90 -12.13
N GLU A 123 16.67 1.63 -12.75
CA GLU A 123 16.97 2.93 -13.37
C GLU A 123 17.50 3.95 -12.35
N PHE A 124 16.90 3.97 -11.14
CA PHE A 124 17.33 4.89 -10.09
C PHE A 124 18.69 4.50 -9.51
N ASP A 125 18.98 3.21 -9.36
CA ASP A 125 20.28 2.70 -8.94
C ASP A 125 21.38 3.07 -9.96
N GLU A 126 21.13 2.83 -11.25
CA GLU A 126 22.05 3.21 -12.34
C GLU A 126 22.29 4.73 -12.38
N TYR A 127 21.27 5.54 -12.08
CA TYR A 127 21.40 6.99 -11.95
C TYR A 127 22.29 7.37 -10.77
N LEU A 128 22.02 6.84 -9.57
CA LEU A 128 22.80 7.14 -8.36
C LEU A 128 24.24 6.61 -8.45
N GLN A 129 24.47 5.53 -9.19
CA GLN A 129 25.82 5.01 -9.41
C GLN A 129 26.69 6.03 -10.17
N LYS A 130 26.11 6.75 -11.16
CA LYS A 130 26.79 7.84 -11.89
C LYS A 130 27.12 9.02 -10.98
N GLU A 131 26.34 9.21 -9.92
CA GLU A 131 26.54 10.25 -8.92
C GLU A 131 27.33 9.77 -7.68
N TYR A 132 27.83 8.53 -7.70
CA TYR A 132 28.55 7.91 -6.58
C TYR A 132 27.77 7.93 -5.25
N SER A 133 26.44 7.70 -5.32
CA SER A 133 25.53 7.79 -4.15
C SER A 133 24.54 6.61 -4.00
N HIS A 134 24.69 5.56 -4.82
CA HIS A 134 23.82 4.37 -4.84
C HIS A 134 23.80 3.57 -3.51
N GLU A 135 24.82 3.72 -2.67
CA GLU A 135 24.87 3.09 -1.34
C GLU A 135 23.69 3.50 -0.45
N ASN A 136 23.15 4.71 -0.64
CA ASN A 136 21.97 5.18 0.08
C ASN A 136 20.72 4.35 -0.25
N LEU A 137 20.55 4.01 -1.53
CA LEU A 137 19.47 3.17 -2.02
C LEU A 137 19.62 1.74 -1.50
N HIS A 138 20.82 1.16 -1.61
CA HIS A 138 21.08 -0.18 -1.11
C HIS A 138 20.84 -0.30 0.40
N PHE A 139 21.27 0.69 1.18
CA PHE A 139 21.00 0.71 2.62
C PHE A 139 19.50 0.77 2.91
N TRP A 140 18.77 1.65 2.22
CA TRP A 140 17.31 1.76 2.37
C TRP A 140 16.61 0.42 2.03
N CYS A 141 16.95 -0.19 0.90
CA CYS A 141 16.41 -1.49 0.49
C CYS A 141 16.73 -2.59 1.51
N ALA A 142 17.94 -2.63 2.05
CA ALA A 142 18.32 -3.61 3.07
C ALA A 142 17.50 -3.44 4.36
N VAL A 143 17.25 -2.19 4.79
CA VAL A 143 16.39 -1.90 5.96
C VAL A 143 14.94 -2.27 5.70
N GLU A 144 14.39 -2.02 4.51
CA GLU A 144 13.03 -2.45 4.17
C GLU A 144 12.91 -3.99 4.15
N ASN A 145 13.89 -4.69 3.57
CA ASN A 145 13.96 -6.14 3.60
C ASN A 145 14.03 -6.69 5.03
N TYR A 146 14.81 -6.05 5.91
CA TYR A 146 14.90 -6.41 7.32
C TYR A 146 13.54 -6.32 8.05
N LYS A 147 12.75 -5.27 7.81
CA LYS A 147 11.42 -5.09 8.41
C LYS A 147 10.44 -6.22 8.06
N CYS A 148 10.57 -6.74 6.83
CA CYS A 148 9.72 -7.82 6.31
C CYS A 148 10.32 -9.22 6.55
N CYS A 149 11.55 -9.30 7.05
CA CYS A 149 12.25 -10.56 7.24
C CYS A 149 11.67 -11.39 8.41
N PRO A 150 11.58 -12.74 8.27
CA PRO A 150 11.20 -13.62 9.37
C PRO A 150 12.08 -13.42 10.61
N ARG A 151 11.48 -13.51 11.80
CA ARG A 151 12.18 -13.33 13.08
C ARG A 151 13.44 -14.19 13.23
N SER A 152 13.47 -15.38 12.63
CA SER A 152 14.63 -16.28 12.65
C SER A 152 15.87 -15.70 11.98
N ARG A 153 15.70 -14.85 10.96
CA ARG A 153 16.78 -14.26 10.16
C ARG A 153 17.12 -12.82 10.55
N GLN A 154 16.29 -12.15 11.36
CA GLN A 154 16.51 -10.76 11.75
C GLN A 154 17.91 -10.50 12.34
N LYS A 155 18.41 -11.38 13.22
CA LYS A 155 19.73 -11.17 13.82
C LYS A 155 20.86 -11.19 12.77
N GLU A 156 20.77 -12.06 11.78
CA GLU A 156 21.75 -12.18 10.71
C GLU A 156 21.70 -10.97 9.77
N GLU A 157 20.51 -10.61 9.30
CA GLU A 157 20.29 -9.44 8.43
C GLU A 157 20.76 -8.14 9.09
N MET A 158 20.43 -7.93 10.37
CA MET A 158 20.88 -6.76 11.13
C MET A 158 22.41 -6.66 11.17
N ASN A 159 23.09 -7.80 11.40
CA ASN A 159 24.55 -7.84 11.39
C ASN A 159 25.13 -7.58 10.00
N SER A 160 24.45 -8.00 8.94
CA SER A 160 24.87 -7.75 7.56
C SER A 160 24.74 -6.27 7.17
N ILE A 161 23.68 -5.59 7.63
CA ILE A 161 23.43 -4.18 7.35
C ILE A 161 24.40 -3.26 8.11
N TYR A 162 24.82 -3.66 9.31
CA TYR A 162 25.67 -2.84 10.18
C TYR A 162 27.16 -2.92 9.84
N LYS A 163 27.61 -4.00 9.20
CA LYS A 163 29.00 -4.19 8.78
C LYS A 163 29.37 -3.29 7.61
#